data_AF-A0A923R030-F1
#
_entry.id   AF-A0A923R030-F1
#
_cell.length_a   1.000
_cell.length_b   1.000
_cell.length_c   1.000
_cell.angle_alpha   90.00
_cell.angle_beta   90.00
_cell.angle_gamma   90.00
#
_symmetry.space_group_name_H-M   'P 1'
#
loop_
_entity.id
_entity.type
_entity.pdbx_description
1 polymer ?
#
loop_
_entity_poly.entity_id
_entity_poly.type
_entity_poly.pdbx_seq_one_letter_code
_entity_poly.pdbx_strand_id
1 'polypeptide(L)'
;MKSYLSHKAVLTAAVLLGELTRLSAYATEFEPLGKAVAAALGTKQAFKKSFAFEGKPLDVFYAKGDGRSPASATSTATKYAFVQKGIYEPNCTHTWVVGIDAVSLKVTEVRTVEMACPHAYPTKSETFVGQFKGKGIADADKLKKEIAPIAKATGSSDLMVEAVRRSLVAASKLKGKI
;
A
#
# COMPACT_ATOMS: atom_id res chain seq x y z
N MET A 1 -15.20 -77.43 -22.51
CA MET A 1 -13.81 -77.77 -22.16
C MET A 1 -13.16 -76.57 -21.49
N LYS A 2 -12.36 -76.82 -20.45
CA LYS A 2 -11.76 -75.87 -19.50
C LYS A 2 -10.54 -75.13 -20.09
N SER A 3 -10.25 -73.96 -19.48
CA SER A 3 -8.94 -73.29 -19.31
C SER A 3 -8.41 -72.55 -20.56
N TYR A 4 -7.91 -71.31 -20.51
CA TYR A 4 -6.85 -70.80 -19.62
C TYR A 4 -6.93 -69.29 -19.32
N LEU A 5 -6.56 -68.95 -18.09
CA LEU A 5 -6.13 -67.63 -17.63
C LEU A 5 -4.88 -67.16 -18.39
N SER A 6 -4.79 -65.87 -18.72
CA SER A 6 -3.50 -65.17 -18.75
C SER A 6 -3.67 -63.68 -18.47
N HIS A 7 -3.15 -63.28 -17.32
CA HIS A 7 -2.67 -61.98 -16.91
C HIS A 7 -2.18 -61.10 -18.08
N LYS A 8 -2.50 -59.79 -18.03
CA LYS A 8 -1.51 -58.72 -17.85
C LYS A 8 -2.13 -57.31 -17.88
N ALA A 9 -1.50 -56.47 -17.07
CA ALA A 9 -1.37 -55.02 -17.22
C ALA A 9 -2.58 -54.13 -16.88
N VAL A 10 -2.65 -53.82 -15.59
CA VAL A 10 -2.86 -52.47 -15.06
C VAL A 10 -2.26 -51.42 -15.99
N LEU A 11 -3.08 -50.49 -16.50
CA LEU A 11 -2.61 -49.15 -16.84
C LEU A 11 -3.60 -48.14 -16.26
N THR A 12 -3.29 -47.72 -15.04
CA THR A 12 -3.91 -46.61 -14.35
C THR A 12 -3.61 -45.34 -15.15
N ALA A 13 -4.58 -44.85 -15.93
CA ALA A 13 -4.53 -43.53 -16.53
C ALA A 13 -4.83 -42.47 -15.46
N ALA A 14 -3.89 -42.25 -14.54
CA ALA A 14 -3.87 -41.03 -13.73
C ALA A 14 -3.35 -39.91 -14.63
N VAL A 15 -4.27 -39.24 -15.33
CA VAL A 15 -3.97 -37.97 -15.98
C VAL A 15 -3.48 -37.03 -14.88
N LEU A 16 -2.19 -36.70 -14.95
CA LEU A 16 -1.58 -35.61 -14.20
C LEU A 16 -2.39 -34.34 -14.46
N LEU A 17 -3.34 -34.05 -13.56
CA LEU A 17 -3.69 -32.70 -13.17
C LEU A 17 -2.40 -32.08 -12.63
N GLY A 18 -1.55 -31.62 -13.54
CA GLY A 18 -0.41 -30.80 -13.23
C GLY A 18 -0.94 -29.61 -12.46
N GLU A 19 -0.69 -29.64 -11.16
CA GLU A 19 -0.93 -28.57 -10.24
C GLU A 19 -0.22 -27.33 -10.79
N LEU A 20 -0.98 -26.51 -11.51
CA LEU A 20 -0.78 -25.06 -11.48
C LEU A 20 -1.09 -24.64 -10.05
N THR A 21 -0.19 -24.98 -9.12
CA THR A 21 0.01 -24.19 -7.92
C THR A 21 0.34 -22.79 -8.45
N ARG A 22 -0.70 -21.98 -8.58
CA ARG A 22 -0.57 -20.54 -8.52
C ARG A 22 0.21 -20.31 -7.24
N LEU A 23 1.51 -20.10 -7.38
CA LEU A 23 2.33 -19.50 -6.35
C LEU A 23 1.67 -18.14 -6.13
N SER A 24 0.68 -18.10 -5.24
CA SER A 24 0.25 -16.87 -4.62
C SER A 24 1.52 -16.32 -4.03
N ALA A 25 2.07 -15.29 -4.66
CA ALA A 25 3.17 -14.54 -4.09
C ALA A 25 2.64 -13.97 -2.77
N TYR A 26 2.85 -14.70 -1.68
CA TYR A 26 2.47 -14.27 -0.35
C TYR A 26 3.23 -13.00 -0.09
N ALA A 27 2.48 -11.93 0.13
CA ALA A 27 3.07 -10.64 0.24
C ALA A 27 3.86 -10.54 1.53
N THR A 28 5.09 -10.05 1.41
CA THR A 28 6.00 -9.92 2.53
C THR A 28 5.63 -8.66 3.30
N GLU A 29 5.22 -8.86 4.55
CA GLU A 29 5.03 -7.77 5.51
C GLU A 29 6.41 -7.28 5.96
N PHE A 30 6.67 -5.98 5.80
CA PHE A 30 7.87 -5.31 6.29
C PHE A 30 7.64 -4.63 7.63
N GLU A 31 6.41 -4.17 7.86
CA GLU A 31 5.98 -3.62 9.14
C GLU A 31 4.47 -3.80 9.35
N PRO A 32 4.01 -3.98 10.60
CA PRO A 32 2.58 -4.03 10.88
C PRO A 32 1.89 -2.71 10.52
N LEU A 33 0.70 -2.79 9.91
CA LEU A 33 -0.06 -1.60 9.47
C LEU A 33 -0.27 -0.58 10.60
N GLY A 34 -0.61 -1.03 11.81
CA GLY A 34 -0.82 -0.15 12.96
C GLY A 34 0.46 0.62 13.36
N LYS A 35 1.63 0.00 13.19
CA LYS A 35 2.93 0.65 13.43
C LYS A 35 3.20 1.73 12.37
N ALA A 36 2.97 1.43 11.09
CA ALA A 36 3.12 2.38 10.00
C ALA A 36 2.19 3.60 10.17
N VAL A 37 0.92 3.38 10.53
CA VAL A 37 -0.04 4.45 10.81
C VAL A 37 0.40 5.30 12.01
N ALA A 38 0.79 4.67 13.12
CA ALA A 38 1.22 5.40 14.30
C ALA A 38 2.49 6.24 14.03
N ALA A 39 3.43 5.74 13.23
CA ALA A 39 4.61 6.47 12.80
C ALA A 39 4.23 7.69 11.93
N ALA A 40 3.40 7.49 10.90
CA ALA A 40 2.94 8.56 10.02
C ALA A 40 2.20 9.68 10.77
N LEU A 41 1.40 9.31 11.78
CA LEU A 41 0.69 10.26 12.64
C LEU A 41 1.58 10.83 13.75
N GLY A 42 2.69 10.18 14.11
CA GLY A 42 3.51 10.54 15.27
C GLY A 42 2.80 10.35 16.61
N THR A 43 1.75 9.53 16.66
CA THR A 43 1.00 9.19 17.87
C THR A 43 0.33 7.82 17.71
N LYS A 44 0.10 7.12 18.83
CA LYS A 44 -0.68 5.88 18.86
C LYS A 44 -2.19 6.12 18.90
N GLN A 45 -2.60 7.35 19.21
CA GLN A 45 -4.01 7.73 19.24
C GLN A 45 -4.44 8.16 17.83
N ALA A 46 -5.20 7.30 17.16
CA ALA A 46 -5.66 7.55 15.80
C ALA A 46 -7.18 7.38 15.72
N PHE A 47 -7.81 8.27 14.96
CA PHE A 47 -9.20 8.15 14.54
C PHE A 47 -9.22 7.61 13.11
N LYS A 48 -10.22 6.79 12.77
CA LYS A 48 -10.40 6.27 11.41
C LYS A 48 -11.66 6.87 10.79
N LYS A 49 -11.58 7.23 9.51
CA LYS A 49 -12.74 7.54 8.68
C LYS A 49 -12.56 6.87 7.32
N SER A 50 -13.65 6.32 6.79
CA SER A 50 -13.70 5.82 5.41
C SER A 50 -14.60 6.76 4.61
N PHE A 51 -14.21 7.09 3.39
CA PHE A 51 -15.02 7.93 2.51
C PHE A 51 -14.83 7.55 1.05
N ALA A 52 -15.81 7.90 0.21
CA ALA A 52 -15.73 7.67 -1.23
C ALA A 52 -14.73 8.64 -1.87
N PHE A 53 -13.75 8.08 -2.59
CA PHE A 53 -12.75 8.82 -3.34
C PHE A 53 -12.48 8.11 -4.67
N GLU A 54 -12.71 8.80 -5.78
CA GLU A 54 -12.58 8.23 -7.14
C GLU A 54 -13.41 6.94 -7.33
N GLY A 55 -14.64 6.93 -6.82
CA GLY A 55 -15.56 5.79 -6.92
C GLY A 55 -15.21 4.58 -6.03
N LYS A 56 -14.20 4.70 -5.16
CA LYS A 56 -13.76 3.61 -4.27
C LYS A 56 -13.70 4.09 -2.80
N PRO A 57 -13.87 3.19 -1.82
CA PRO A 57 -13.62 3.54 -0.43
C PRO A 57 -12.12 3.81 -0.22
N LEU A 58 -11.80 4.90 0.47
CA LEU A 58 -10.47 5.23 0.92
C LEU A 58 -10.49 5.40 2.44
N ASP A 59 -9.63 4.63 3.11
CA ASP A 59 -9.42 4.72 4.55
C ASP A 59 -8.39 5.80 4.86
N VAL A 60 -8.77 6.73 5.73
CA VAL A 60 -7.87 7.72 6.33
C VAL A 60 -7.86 7.54 7.85
N PHE A 61 -6.65 7.44 8.39
CA PHE A 61 -6.40 7.61 9.80
C PHE A 61 -5.97 9.04 10.06
N TYR A 62 -6.34 9.61 11.19
CA TYR A 62 -6.01 10.99 11.50
C TYR A 62 -5.79 11.20 12.99
N ALA A 63 -4.97 12.18 13.31
CA ALA A 63 -4.71 12.64 14.66
C ALA A 63 -5.21 14.07 14.83
N LYS A 64 -5.64 14.41 16.05
CA LYS A 64 -6.07 15.74 16.47
C LYS A 64 -5.09 16.28 17.50
N GLY A 65 -4.94 17.60 17.58
CA GLY A 65 -3.99 18.24 18.50
C GLY A 65 -2.52 17.87 18.22
N ASP A 66 -1.68 18.03 19.23
CA ASP A 66 -0.23 17.76 19.15
C ASP A 66 0.14 16.26 19.32
N GLY A 67 -0.86 15.39 19.46
CA GLY A 67 -0.69 13.95 19.66
C GLY A 67 -0.07 13.54 20.99
N ARG A 68 0.22 14.50 21.90
CA ARG A 68 0.85 14.26 23.22
C ARG A 68 -0.14 14.27 24.37
N SER A 69 -1.32 14.89 24.20
CA SER A 69 -2.35 14.93 25.23
C SER A 69 -3.76 14.62 24.69
N PRO A 70 -4.47 13.63 25.27
CA PRO A 70 -5.87 13.36 24.92
C PRO A 70 -6.82 14.52 25.28
N ALA A 71 -6.37 15.46 26.12
CA ALA A 71 -7.12 16.66 26.49
C ALA A 71 -6.94 17.83 25.50
N SER A 72 -5.97 17.76 24.59
CA SER A 72 -5.73 18.78 23.55
C SER A 72 -6.46 18.45 22.24
N ALA A 73 -7.65 17.86 22.34
CA ALA A 73 -8.47 17.51 21.19
C ALA A 73 -9.01 18.78 20.51
N THR A 74 -8.27 19.30 19.54
CA THR A 74 -8.80 20.27 18.58
C THR A 74 -9.94 19.63 17.79
N SER A 75 -10.95 20.40 17.39
CA SER A 75 -12.02 19.85 16.52
C SER A 75 -11.47 19.35 15.18
N THR A 76 -10.33 19.89 14.76
CA THR A 76 -9.67 19.67 13.47
C THR A 76 -8.49 18.71 13.56
N ALA A 77 -8.32 17.90 12.51
CA ALA A 77 -7.17 17.04 12.31
C ALA A 77 -5.89 17.84 12.06
N THR A 78 -4.77 17.39 12.64
CA THR A 78 -3.42 17.95 12.44
C THR A 78 -2.57 17.08 11.52
N LYS A 79 -2.86 15.79 11.42
CA LYS A 79 -2.19 14.85 10.52
C LYS A 79 -3.16 13.82 9.94
N TYR A 80 -2.86 13.38 8.73
CA TYR A 80 -3.51 12.28 8.04
C TYR A 80 -2.52 11.14 7.75
N ALA A 81 -3.02 9.92 7.72
CA ALA A 81 -2.33 8.73 7.26
C ALA A 81 -3.28 7.93 6.36
N PHE A 82 -3.00 7.90 5.07
CA PHE A 82 -3.82 7.20 4.08
C PHE A 82 -3.25 5.81 3.82
N VAL A 83 -4.12 4.79 3.87
CA VAL A 83 -3.74 3.43 3.47
C VAL A 83 -4.02 3.28 1.99
N GLN A 84 -2.97 3.12 1.21
CA GLN A 84 -3.03 2.98 -0.24
C GLN A 84 -2.66 1.55 -0.63
N LYS A 85 -3.51 0.92 -1.43
CA LYS A 85 -3.28 -0.42 -1.99
C LYS A 85 -3.15 -0.31 -3.50
N GLY A 86 -2.09 -0.89 -4.02
CA GLY A 86 -1.83 -0.99 -5.46
C GLY A 86 -1.70 -2.46 -5.89
N ILE A 87 -2.08 -2.75 -7.12
CA ILE A 87 -1.85 -4.03 -7.76
C ILE A 87 -1.07 -3.76 -9.04
N TYR A 88 0.14 -4.31 -9.14
CA TYR A 88 0.86 -4.40 -10.40
C TYR A 88 0.57 -5.77 -11.02
N GLU A 89 0.10 -5.79 -12.25
CA GLU A 89 -0.32 -7.02 -12.92
C GLU A 89 0.86 -8.02 -13.05
N PRO A 90 0.59 -9.34 -12.99
CA PRO A 90 -0.72 -9.95 -12.85
C PRO A 90 -1.23 -10.04 -11.40
N ASN A 91 -0.37 -10.14 -10.38
CA ASN A 91 -0.78 -10.44 -8.99
C ASN A 91 0.09 -9.77 -7.92
N CYS A 92 0.76 -8.67 -8.24
CA CYS A 92 1.69 -8.03 -7.33
C CYS A 92 0.99 -6.99 -6.45
N THR A 93 0.55 -7.38 -5.26
CA THR A 93 -0.06 -6.45 -4.30
C THR A 93 1.00 -5.65 -3.55
N HIS A 94 0.66 -4.39 -3.28
CA HIS A 94 1.48 -3.49 -2.46
C HIS A 94 0.59 -2.66 -1.55
N THR A 95 1.01 -2.49 -0.31
CA THR A 95 0.33 -1.62 0.65
C THR A 95 1.30 -0.57 1.19
N TRP A 96 0.86 0.69 1.15
CA TRP A 96 1.61 1.83 1.69
C TRP A 96 0.76 2.62 2.67
N VAL A 97 1.43 3.27 3.62
CA VAL A 97 0.84 4.35 4.43
C VAL A 97 1.51 5.66 4.04
N VAL A 98 0.70 6.63 3.63
CA VAL A 98 1.17 7.97 3.26
C VAL A 98 0.74 8.96 4.34
N GLY A 99 1.71 9.49 5.08
CA GLY A 99 1.54 10.52 6.08
C GLY A 99 1.52 11.92 5.46
N ILE A 100 0.52 12.72 5.83
CA ILE A 100 0.35 14.10 5.34
C ILE A 100 0.08 15.03 6.52
N ASP A 101 0.79 16.16 6.57
CA ASP A 101 0.47 17.26 7.46
C ASP A 101 -0.86 17.91 7.03
N ALA A 102 -1.84 17.96 7.91
CA ALA A 102 -3.19 18.41 7.55
C ALA A 102 -3.27 19.93 7.33
N VAL A 103 -2.30 20.69 7.86
CA VAL A 103 -2.25 22.15 7.75
C VAL A 103 -1.59 22.55 6.44
N SER A 104 -0.35 22.11 6.22
CA SER A 104 0.45 22.42 5.04
C SER A 104 0.11 21.57 3.83
N LEU A 105 -0.63 20.47 3.99
CA LEU A 105 -0.93 19.49 2.94
C LEU A 105 0.32 18.96 2.24
N LYS A 106 1.36 18.69 3.03
CA LYS A 106 2.64 18.14 2.55
C LYS A 106 2.84 16.73 3.08
N VAL A 107 3.46 15.89 2.27
CA VAL A 107 3.88 14.55 2.68
C VAL A 107 4.91 14.67 3.80
N THR A 108 4.63 14.03 4.93
CA THR A 108 5.56 13.95 6.07
C THR A 108 6.34 12.65 6.05
N GLU A 109 5.72 11.57 5.56
CA GLU A 109 6.25 10.22 5.62
C GLU A 109 5.57 9.30 4.58
N VAL A 110 6.31 8.34 4.04
CA VAL A 110 5.76 7.22 3.26
C VAL A 110 6.35 5.93 3.83
N ARG A 111 5.48 4.98 4.15
CA ARG A 111 5.81 3.71 4.81
C ARG A 111 5.34 2.55 3.93
N THR A 112 6.20 1.57 3.71
CA THR A 112 5.85 0.36 2.94
C THR A 112 5.49 -0.75 3.92
N VAL A 113 4.21 -1.11 3.95
CA VAL A 113 3.67 -2.12 4.87
C VAL A 113 3.92 -3.53 4.33
N GLU A 114 3.61 -3.72 3.05
CA GLU A 114 3.58 -5.05 2.44
C GLU A 114 3.90 -4.96 0.95
N MET A 115 4.67 -5.93 0.43
CA MET A 115 4.84 -6.10 -1.02
C MET A 115 4.90 -7.58 -1.42
N ALA A 116 4.16 -7.94 -2.47
CA ALA A 116 4.15 -9.28 -3.06
C ALA A 116 5.42 -9.64 -3.83
N CYS A 117 6.03 -8.68 -4.53
CA CYS A 117 7.12 -8.99 -5.45
C CYS A 117 8.50 -8.58 -4.92
N PRO A 118 9.46 -9.53 -4.82
CA PRO A 118 10.82 -9.24 -4.39
C PRO A 118 11.56 -8.21 -5.24
N HIS A 119 11.35 -8.22 -6.56
CA HIS A 119 11.98 -7.26 -7.46
C HIS A 119 11.57 -5.81 -7.16
N ALA A 120 10.44 -5.61 -6.50
CA ALA A 120 9.92 -4.30 -6.13
C ALA A 120 10.44 -3.80 -4.78
N TYR A 121 11.05 -4.66 -3.93
CA TYR A 121 11.51 -4.29 -2.60
C TYR A 121 12.45 -3.07 -2.55
N PRO A 122 13.29 -2.77 -3.56
CA PRO A 122 14.12 -1.57 -3.50
C PRO A 122 13.30 -0.25 -3.45
N THR A 123 12.01 -0.25 -3.81
CA THR A 123 11.14 0.94 -3.65
C THR A 123 10.80 1.23 -2.18
N LYS A 124 11.09 0.33 -1.23
CA LYS A 124 10.97 0.64 0.21
C LYS A 124 12.19 1.38 0.79
N SER A 125 13.24 1.58 0.00
CA SER A 125 14.46 2.24 0.45
C SER A 125 14.20 3.69 0.83
N GLU A 126 14.89 4.18 1.86
CA GLU A 126 14.81 5.57 2.32
C GLU A 126 15.15 6.56 1.19
N THR A 127 16.10 6.21 0.33
CA THR A 127 16.45 7.03 -0.84
C THR A 127 15.27 7.20 -1.80
N PHE A 128 14.47 6.16 -2.05
CA PHE A 128 13.30 6.28 -2.91
C PHE A 128 12.14 6.99 -2.21
N VAL A 129 11.74 6.52 -1.03
CA VAL A 129 10.59 7.09 -0.31
C VAL A 129 10.85 8.53 0.14
N GLY A 130 12.11 8.90 0.39
CA GLY A 130 12.53 10.25 0.76
C GLY A 130 12.23 11.30 -0.31
N GLN A 131 12.14 10.91 -1.59
CA GLN A 131 11.84 11.84 -2.70
C GLN A 131 10.44 12.47 -2.57
N PHE A 132 9.51 11.81 -1.87
CA PHE A 132 8.15 12.31 -1.66
C PHE A 132 8.05 13.30 -0.51
N LYS A 133 8.99 13.29 0.44
CA LYS A 133 8.90 14.10 1.65
C LYS A 133 8.90 15.59 1.31
N GLY A 134 7.95 16.32 1.88
CA GLY A 134 7.77 17.75 1.63
C GLY A 134 7.01 18.10 0.35
N LYS A 135 6.74 17.14 -0.54
CA LYS A 135 5.87 17.33 -1.71
C LYS A 135 4.45 17.63 -1.25
N GLY A 136 3.80 18.58 -1.90
CA GLY A 136 2.44 19.01 -1.58
C GLY A 136 1.49 18.89 -2.76
N ILE A 137 0.26 19.37 -2.57
CA ILE A 137 -0.77 19.31 -3.62
C ILE A 137 -0.36 20.01 -4.92
N ALA A 138 0.46 21.06 -4.85
CA ALA A 138 0.98 21.76 -6.02
C ALA A 138 1.94 20.91 -6.88
N ASP A 139 2.52 19.87 -6.30
CA ASP A 139 3.45 18.95 -6.97
C ASP A 139 2.72 17.71 -7.53
N ALA A 140 1.45 17.47 -7.16
CA ALA A 140 0.74 16.22 -7.39
C ALA A 140 0.75 15.78 -8.87
N ASP A 141 0.51 16.72 -9.80
CA ASP A 141 0.48 16.43 -11.24
C ASP A 141 1.88 16.26 -11.88
N LYS A 142 2.93 16.63 -11.14
CA LYS A 142 4.32 16.57 -11.60
C LYS A 142 5.11 15.42 -10.98
N LEU A 143 4.57 14.75 -9.96
CA LEU A 143 5.26 13.65 -9.25
C LEU A 143 5.82 12.59 -10.20
N LYS A 144 5.07 12.19 -11.23
CA LYS A 144 5.53 11.20 -12.21
C LYS A 144 6.80 11.63 -12.97
N LYS A 145 7.02 12.93 -13.14
CA LYS A 145 8.20 13.50 -13.81
C LYS A 145 9.35 13.78 -12.85
N GLU A 146 9.03 14.10 -11.59
CA GLU A 146 10.02 14.54 -10.60
C GLU A 146 10.62 13.39 -9.76
N ILE A 147 9.90 12.29 -9.63
CA ILE A 147 10.35 11.14 -8.85
C ILE A 147 11.15 10.21 -9.76
N ALA A 148 12.43 10.02 -9.41
CA ALA A 148 13.30 9.07 -10.10
C ALA A 148 12.83 7.64 -9.78
N PRO A 149 12.36 6.87 -10.78
CA PRO A 149 11.90 5.51 -10.55
C PRO A 149 13.07 4.58 -10.24
N ILE A 150 12.80 3.48 -9.54
CA ILE A 150 13.78 2.43 -9.33
C ILE A 150 13.88 1.57 -10.59
N ALA A 151 15.09 1.48 -11.16
CA ALA A 151 15.38 0.60 -12.28
C ALA A 151 14.99 -0.84 -11.94
N LYS A 152 14.33 -1.53 -12.90
CA LYS A 152 13.75 -2.88 -12.74
C LYS A 152 12.57 -2.98 -11.76
N ALA A 153 12.11 -1.87 -11.19
CA ALA A 153 10.90 -1.78 -10.38
C ALA A 153 10.03 -0.57 -10.77
N THR A 154 10.03 -0.19 -12.05
CA THR A 154 9.33 1.00 -12.56
C THR A 154 7.83 0.92 -12.31
N GLY A 155 7.20 -0.24 -12.52
CA GLY A 155 5.76 -0.41 -12.27
C GLY A 155 5.36 -0.17 -10.80
N SER A 156 6.12 -0.74 -9.86
CA SER A 156 5.89 -0.49 -8.42
C SER A 156 6.24 0.93 -8.00
N SER A 157 7.21 1.56 -8.68
CA SER A 157 7.55 2.97 -8.48
C SER A 157 6.36 3.86 -8.90
N ASP A 158 5.77 3.60 -10.07
CA ASP A 158 4.61 4.31 -10.59
C ASP A 158 3.37 4.15 -9.68
N LEU A 159 3.14 2.95 -9.14
CA LEU A 159 2.05 2.74 -8.19
C LEU A 159 2.24 3.53 -6.88
N MET A 160 3.47 3.63 -6.37
CA MET A 160 3.74 4.45 -5.18
C MET A 160 3.56 5.94 -5.48
N VAL A 161 4.03 6.42 -6.65
CA VAL A 161 3.79 7.79 -7.11
C VAL A 161 2.29 8.09 -7.13
N GLU A 162 1.50 7.18 -7.69
CA GLU A 162 0.05 7.32 -7.73
C GLU A 162 -0.59 7.27 -6.34
N ALA A 163 -0.13 6.38 -5.46
CA ALA A 163 -0.57 6.32 -4.06
C ALA A 163 -0.35 7.66 -3.33
N VAL A 164 0.81 8.29 -3.52
CA VAL A 164 1.12 9.60 -2.94
C VAL A 164 0.25 10.70 -3.56
N ARG A 165 0.13 10.73 -4.90
CA ARG A 165 -0.74 11.69 -5.61
C ARG A 165 -2.18 11.62 -5.08
N ARG A 166 -2.77 10.42 -5.02
CA ARG A 166 -4.13 10.19 -4.53
C ARG A 166 -4.29 10.65 -3.09
N SER A 167 -3.30 10.39 -2.24
CA SER A 167 -3.31 10.82 -0.84
C SER A 167 -3.28 12.34 -0.70
N LEU A 168 -2.47 13.04 -1.50
CA LEU A 168 -2.43 14.52 -1.54
C LEU A 168 -3.78 15.11 -1.97
N VAL A 169 -4.38 14.59 -3.05
CA VAL A 169 -5.69 15.04 -3.54
C VAL A 169 -6.81 14.70 -2.55
N ALA A 170 -6.72 13.55 -1.88
CA ALA A 170 -7.66 13.18 -0.83
C ALA A 170 -7.55 14.12 0.38
N ALA A 171 -6.33 14.43 0.84
CA ALA A 171 -6.09 15.34 1.96
C ALA A 171 -6.63 16.74 1.70
N SER A 172 -6.47 17.29 0.49
CA SER A 172 -7.00 18.61 0.15
C SER A 172 -8.53 18.67 0.23
N LYS A 173 -9.23 17.57 -0.10
CA LYS A 173 -10.69 17.47 0.03
C LYS A 173 -11.18 17.32 1.47
N LEU A 174 -10.33 16.86 2.39
CA LEU A 174 -10.66 16.65 3.80
C LEU A 174 -10.31 17.86 4.68
N LYS A 175 -9.43 18.75 4.23
CA LYS A 175 -9.01 19.94 5.00
C LYS A 175 -10.23 20.72 5.53
N GLY A 176 -10.27 20.91 6.84
CA GLY A 176 -11.35 21.62 7.54
C GLY A 176 -12.65 20.83 7.75
N LYS A 177 -12.72 19.56 7.34
CA LYS A 177 -13.92 18.71 7.48
C LYS A 177 -13.84 17.67 8.59
N ILE A 178 -12.64 17.35 9.07
CA ILE A 178 -12.38 16.35 10.12
C ILE A 178 -11.28 16.79 11.08
#